data_AF-A0A7C8K133-F1
#
_entry.id   AF-A0A7C8K133-F1
#
_cell.length_a   1.000
_cell.length_b   1.000
_cell.length_c   1.000
_cell.angle_alpha   90.00
_cell.angle_beta   90.00
_cell.angle_gamma   90.00
#
_symmetry.space_group_name_H-M   'P 1'
#
loop_
_entity.id
_entity.type
_entity.pdbx_description
1 polymer ?
#
loop_
_entity_poly.entity_id
_entity_poly.type
_entity_poly.pdbx_seq_one_letter_code
_entity_poly.pdbx_strand_id
1 'polypeptide(L)'
;MKNPFTYSNGLLMCLIYIILQTLVCTNAEELRISPWDWDLYLQDNVQALQKILLEIGVFKVGRQAHCAVGGPNDLIALDPDTPTSLFYSTTTLKVALRGFQTAIDNAADAAETGLDPGTFIQEYGFEDIENALASERRLILTIEVYENMITEFLESGVLMDRFPSAGYPTLSEEHNVRALAQQIEGARLPGANLEEDVKVDSNSRPIFVGFWQSLLEEANRKRILAIAGVGLAKKYFDTDGFTASIKHRSGTPQNPSFVLTVSALLKRIEAFFACWGRASQRVIGALEQLGDLPEPVSNHRWMVKQDGKEIKGVVWREDEDRVVK
;
A
#
# COMPACT_ATOMS: atom_id res chain seq x y z
N MET A 1 25.41 24.73 -1.42
CA MET A 1 25.08 23.52 -2.20
C MET A 1 23.70 23.07 -1.75
N LYS A 2 22.72 22.99 -2.67
CA LYS A 2 21.31 22.70 -2.35
C LYS A 2 21.09 21.18 -2.23
N ASN A 3 20.45 20.75 -1.14
CA ASN A 3 20.06 19.37 -0.84
C ASN A 3 19.02 18.83 -1.85
N PRO A 4 19.10 17.56 -2.29
CA PRO A 4 18.13 16.97 -3.23
C PRO A 4 17.01 16.13 -2.58
N PHE A 5 16.81 16.14 -1.26
CA PHE A 5 15.89 15.21 -0.57
C PHE A 5 14.67 15.88 0.11
N THR A 6 13.86 16.61 -0.65
CA THR A 6 12.60 17.20 -0.12
C THR A 6 11.37 17.05 -1.02
N TYR A 7 11.35 16.05 -1.91
CA TYR A 7 10.27 15.88 -2.91
C TYR A 7 9.38 14.63 -2.77
N SER A 8 9.29 13.97 -1.60
CA SER A 8 8.37 12.81 -1.45
C SER A 8 7.06 13.10 -0.70
N ASN A 9 7.01 14.08 0.21
CA ASN A 9 5.79 14.33 1.01
C ASN A 9 4.73 15.17 0.28
N GLY A 10 5.12 15.90 -0.78
CA GLY A 10 4.19 16.67 -1.60
C GLY A 10 3.38 15.82 -2.59
N LEU A 11 3.90 14.66 -3.00
CA LEU A 11 3.25 13.80 -4.00
C LEU A 11 2.15 12.94 -3.39
N LEU A 12 2.31 12.51 -2.14
CA LEU A 12 1.31 11.70 -1.43
C LEU A 12 0.13 12.56 -0.92
N MET A 13 0.40 13.78 -0.42
CA MET A 13 -0.67 14.73 -0.07
C MET A 13 -1.39 15.26 -1.31
N CYS A 14 -0.71 15.39 -2.46
CA CYS A 14 -1.38 15.62 -3.73
C CYS A 14 -2.23 14.41 -4.12
N LEU A 15 -1.79 13.15 -3.96
CA LEU A 15 -2.65 11.98 -4.22
C LEU A 15 -3.88 11.90 -3.28
N ILE A 16 -3.73 12.26 -2.01
CA ILE A 16 -4.83 12.30 -1.02
C ILE A 16 -5.81 13.44 -1.32
N TYR A 17 -5.34 14.56 -1.88
CA TYR A 17 -6.18 15.68 -2.32
C TYR A 17 -6.69 15.54 -3.77
N ILE A 18 -6.05 14.71 -4.61
CA ILE A 18 -6.48 14.33 -5.96
C ILE A 18 -7.60 13.29 -5.90
N ILE A 19 -7.57 12.39 -4.91
CA ILE A 19 -8.65 11.42 -4.70
C ILE A 19 -9.90 12.09 -4.08
N LEU A 20 -9.79 13.28 -3.46
CA LEU A 20 -10.91 13.92 -2.76
C LEU A 20 -11.32 15.33 -3.18
N GLN A 21 -10.48 16.21 -3.77
CA GLN A 21 -10.90 17.59 -4.12
C GLN A 21 -10.14 18.33 -5.26
N THR A 22 -9.40 17.66 -6.15
CA THR A 22 -8.85 18.36 -7.34
C THR A 22 -9.35 17.74 -8.64
N LEU A 23 -10.05 18.57 -9.43
CA LEU A 23 -10.05 18.46 -10.88
C LEU A 23 -8.59 18.45 -11.35
N VAL A 24 -7.98 17.28 -11.44
CA VAL A 24 -6.96 17.07 -12.45
C VAL A 24 -7.76 17.00 -13.75
N CYS A 25 -7.90 18.16 -14.41
CA CYS A 25 -8.37 18.25 -15.80
C CYS A 25 -7.34 17.61 -16.74
N THR A 26 -7.08 16.31 -16.61
CA THR A 26 -7.06 15.48 -17.81
C THR A 26 -8.51 15.37 -18.23
N ASN A 27 -8.86 15.74 -19.46
CA ASN A 27 -10.19 15.49 -20.00
C ASN A 27 -10.45 13.98 -19.91
N ALA A 28 -11.04 13.52 -18.81
CA ALA A 28 -11.48 12.15 -18.65
C ALA A 28 -12.58 11.98 -19.69
N GLU A 29 -12.28 11.21 -20.73
CA GLU A 29 -13.27 10.89 -21.74
C GLU A 29 -14.27 9.96 -21.06
N GLU A 30 -15.48 10.46 -20.83
CA GLU A 30 -16.61 9.66 -20.38
C GLU A 30 -17.05 8.80 -21.57
N LEU A 31 -16.73 7.50 -21.49
CA LEU A 31 -17.18 6.52 -22.46
C LEU A 31 -18.60 6.10 -22.11
N ARG A 32 -19.44 5.94 -23.13
CA ARG A 32 -20.80 5.42 -22.99
C ARG A 32 -20.84 4.01 -23.53
N ILE A 33 -21.27 3.06 -22.71
CA ILE A 33 -21.39 1.66 -23.05
C ILE A 33 -22.86 1.27 -22.95
N SER A 34 -23.40 0.59 -23.97
CA SER A 34 -24.79 0.17 -23.92
C SER A 34 -25.00 -0.79 -22.73
N PRO A 35 -26.17 -0.81 -22.08
CA PRO A 35 -26.44 -1.75 -20.98
C PRO A 35 -26.22 -3.21 -21.37
N TRP A 36 -26.53 -3.57 -22.62
CA TRP A 36 -26.34 -4.92 -23.14
C TRP A 36 -24.87 -5.30 -23.30
N ASP A 37 -24.04 -4.40 -23.85
CA ASP A 37 -22.60 -4.65 -23.99
C ASP A 37 -21.90 -4.69 -22.63
N TRP A 38 -22.39 -3.90 -21.66
CA TRP A 38 -21.91 -3.96 -20.27
C TRP A 38 -22.23 -5.31 -19.62
N ASP A 39 -23.45 -5.82 -19.78
CA ASP A 39 -23.84 -7.12 -19.23
C ASP A 39 -23.05 -8.26 -19.88
N LEU A 40 -22.79 -8.20 -21.20
CA LEU A 40 -21.92 -9.15 -21.89
C LEU A 40 -20.48 -9.08 -21.37
N TYR A 41 -19.94 -7.87 -21.22
CA TYR A 41 -18.61 -7.67 -20.62
C TYR A 41 -18.50 -8.32 -19.24
N LEU A 42 -19.51 -8.16 -18.37
CA LEU A 42 -19.55 -8.80 -17.06
C LEU A 42 -19.60 -10.33 -17.15
N GLN A 43 -20.36 -10.89 -18.08
CA GLN A 43 -20.46 -12.33 -18.29
C GLN A 43 -19.14 -12.92 -18.79
N ASP A 44 -18.52 -12.28 -19.77
CA ASP A 44 -17.25 -12.73 -20.36
C ASP A 44 -16.09 -12.64 -19.35
N ASN A 45 -16.14 -11.65 -18.45
CA ASN A 45 -15.08 -11.39 -17.47
C ASN A 45 -15.37 -11.93 -16.06
N VAL A 46 -16.47 -12.67 -15.86
CA VAL A 46 -16.90 -13.10 -14.52
C VAL A 46 -15.81 -13.88 -13.78
N GLN A 47 -15.09 -14.76 -14.47
CA GLN A 47 -14.04 -15.57 -13.85
C GLN A 47 -12.82 -14.74 -13.43
N ALA A 48 -12.43 -13.76 -14.26
CA ALA A 48 -11.34 -12.84 -13.95
C ALA A 48 -11.72 -11.96 -12.75
N LEU A 49 -12.93 -11.39 -12.74
CA LEU A 49 -13.45 -10.58 -11.64
C LEU A 49 -13.56 -11.37 -10.33
N GLN A 50 -14.04 -12.61 -10.36
CA GLN A 50 -14.07 -13.50 -9.20
C GLN A 50 -12.67 -13.78 -8.65
N LYS A 51 -11.69 -14.00 -9.54
CA LYS A 51 -10.29 -14.19 -9.13
C LYS A 51 -9.72 -12.94 -8.47
N ILE A 52 -9.98 -11.75 -9.03
CA ILE A 52 -9.55 -10.48 -8.43
C ILE A 52 -10.19 -10.31 -7.03
N LEU A 53 -11.50 -10.55 -6.90
CA LEU A 53 -12.20 -10.53 -5.60
C LEU A 53 -11.57 -11.47 -4.57
N LEU A 54 -11.21 -12.68 -4.99
CA LEU A 54 -10.57 -13.68 -4.14
C LEU A 54 -9.20 -13.18 -3.67
N GLU A 55 -8.35 -12.70 -4.58
CA GLU A 55 -7.02 -12.22 -4.23
C GLU A 55 -7.06 -10.99 -3.31
N ILE A 56 -8.00 -10.05 -3.53
CA ILE A 56 -8.22 -8.93 -2.63
C ILE A 56 -8.68 -9.43 -1.24
N GLY A 57 -9.60 -10.40 -1.19
CA GLY A 57 -10.05 -11.00 0.07
C GLY A 57 -8.93 -11.71 0.84
N VAL A 58 -8.15 -12.53 0.14
CA VAL A 58 -6.97 -13.20 0.69
C VAL A 58 -5.95 -12.19 1.20
N PHE A 59 -5.74 -11.07 0.49
CA PHE A 59 -4.88 -10.00 0.98
C PHE A 59 -5.45 -9.39 2.26
N LYS A 60 -6.71 -8.95 2.28
CA LYS A 60 -7.34 -8.33 3.47
C LYS A 60 -7.21 -9.19 4.72
N VAL A 61 -7.52 -10.48 4.63
CA VAL A 61 -7.37 -11.44 5.74
C VAL A 61 -5.90 -11.66 6.07
N GLY A 62 -5.08 -11.92 5.05
CA GLY A 62 -3.67 -12.21 5.20
C GLY A 62 -2.88 -11.07 5.85
N ARG A 63 -3.18 -9.81 5.53
CA ARG A 63 -2.50 -8.67 6.18
C ARG A 63 -2.86 -8.55 7.65
N GLN A 64 -4.10 -8.83 8.04
CA GLN A 64 -4.52 -8.73 9.44
C GLN A 64 -3.88 -9.83 10.28
N ALA A 65 -3.72 -11.03 9.70
CA ALA A 65 -3.13 -12.17 10.40
C ALA A 65 -1.59 -12.21 10.34
N HIS A 66 -0.99 -11.80 9.22
CA HIS A 66 0.43 -12.09 8.91
C HIS A 66 1.31 -10.87 8.65
N CYS A 67 0.74 -9.69 8.45
CA CYS A 67 1.54 -8.48 8.23
C CYS A 67 0.76 -7.22 8.59
N ALA A 68 0.29 -7.18 9.84
CA ALA A 68 -0.49 -6.07 10.33
C ALA A 68 0.40 -4.83 10.49
N VAL A 69 -0.13 -3.66 10.13
CA VAL A 69 0.56 -2.38 10.38
C VAL A 69 0.62 -2.10 11.88
N GLY A 70 -0.47 -2.44 12.59
CA GLY A 70 -0.57 -2.33 14.04
C GLY A 70 -0.97 -0.94 14.52
N GLY A 71 -0.80 -0.71 15.82
CA GLY A 71 -1.07 0.57 16.46
C GLY A 71 -0.56 0.66 17.91
N PRO A 72 -0.90 1.75 18.61
CA PRO A 72 -0.38 2.04 19.96
C PRO A 72 -0.69 0.97 21.01
N ASN A 73 -1.77 0.21 20.79
CA ASN A 73 -2.23 -0.85 21.69
C ASN A 73 -1.66 -2.23 21.33
N ASP A 74 -0.68 -2.31 20.43
CA ASP A 74 -0.04 -3.57 20.09
C ASP A 74 0.62 -4.18 21.34
N LEU A 75 -0.05 -5.18 21.90
CA LEU A 75 0.48 -5.98 22.98
C LEU A 75 1.68 -6.80 22.50
N ILE A 76 2.49 -7.29 23.45
CA ILE A 76 3.45 -8.37 23.21
C ILE A 76 2.63 -9.64 22.93
N ALA A 77 2.09 -9.80 21.73
CA ALA A 77 1.38 -11.01 21.35
C ALA A 77 2.32 -11.87 20.51
N LEU A 78 2.78 -12.95 21.12
CA LEU A 78 3.68 -13.96 20.57
C LEU A 78 3.08 -15.33 20.89
N ASP A 79 2.59 -16.07 19.88
CA ASP A 79 2.48 -17.56 19.81
C ASP A 79 1.92 -18.05 18.45
N PRO A 80 2.23 -19.26 17.94
CA PRO A 80 3.53 -19.94 17.92
C PRO A 80 4.41 -19.48 16.73
N ASP A 81 3.86 -18.71 15.77
CA ASP A 81 4.50 -18.40 14.46
C ASP A 81 4.31 -16.93 13.99
N THR A 82 4.20 -15.98 14.93
CA THR A 82 3.85 -14.54 14.81
C THR A 82 3.98 -13.79 13.47
N PRO A 83 3.21 -12.69 13.40
CA PRO A 83 3.83 -11.38 13.26
C PRO A 83 3.34 -10.39 14.31
N THR A 84 4.29 -9.88 15.11
CA THR A 84 4.13 -8.54 15.69
C THR A 84 4.11 -7.52 14.56
N SER A 85 3.31 -6.48 14.72
CA SER A 85 3.08 -5.49 13.67
C SER A 85 4.34 -4.71 13.25
N LEU A 86 4.23 -3.97 12.14
CA LEU A 86 5.22 -2.98 11.74
C LEU A 86 5.44 -1.95 12.87
N PHE A 87 4.35 -1.43 13.45
CA PHE A 87 4.39 -0.47 14.55
C PHE A 87 5.17 -0.99 15.77
N TYR A 88 4.91 -2.22 16.19
CA TYR A 88 5.61 -2.84 17.32
C TYR A 88 7.10 -2.99 17.04
N SER A 89 7.45 -3.45 15.83
CA SER A 89 8.84 -3.68 15.44
C SER A 89 9.63 -2.36 15.40
N THR A 90 9.05 -1.33 14.78
CA THR A 90 9.64 0.02 14.72
C THR A 90 9.73 0.66 16.12
N THR A 91 8.70 0.53 16.95
CA THR A 91 8.73 1.04 18.33
C THR A 91 9.79 0.34 19.17
N THR A 92 10.01 -0.96 18.95
CA THR A 92 11.04 -1.71 19.65
C THR A 92 12.44 -1.29 19.20
N LEU A 93 12.64 -0.97 17.91
CA LEU A 93 13.88 -0.33 17.43
C LEU A 93 14.11 1.04 18.09
N LYS A 94 13.06 1.84 18.32
CA LYS A 94 13.17 3.10 19.07
C LYS A 94 13.60 2.90 20.51
N VAL A 95 13.14 1.85 21.17
CA VAL A 95 13.57 1.51 22.53
C VAL A 95 15.05 1.13 22.53
N ALA A 96 15.50 0.35 21.54
CA ALA A 96 16.92 0.03 21.36
C ALA A 96 17.77 1.31 21.16
N LEU A 97 17.30 2.22 20.30
CA LEU A 97 17.94 3.52 20.06
C LEU A 97 18.02 4.34 21.35
N ARG A 98 16.95 4.44 22.14
CA ARG A 98 16.96 5.21 23.40
C ARG A 98 17.99 4.69 24.39
N GLY A 99 18.11 3.37 24.53
CA GLY A 99 19.16 2.77 25.36
C GLY A 99 20.56 3.17 24.89
N PHE A 100 20.78 3.14 23.58
CA PHE A 100 22.05 3.57 22.98
C PHE A 100 22.33 5.07 23.17
N GLN A 101 21.31 5.92 23.03
CA GLN A 101 21.41 7.36 23.29
C GLN A 101 21.80 7.64 24.74
N THR A 102 21.16 6.97 25.70
CA THR A 102 21.54 7.06 27.11
C THR A 102 22.99 6.62 27.35
N ALA A 103 23.48 5.59 26.65
CA ALA A 103 24.87 5.18 26.75
C ALA A 103 25.85 6.23 26.19
N ILE A 104 25.48 6.88 25.08
CA ILE A 104 26.26 7.99 24.49
C ILE A 104 26.29 9.19 25.43
N ASP A 105 25.15 9.58 26.00
CA ASP A 105 25.05 10.70 26.94
C ASP A 105 25.91 10.44 28.19
N ASN A 106 25.82 9.23 28.76
CA ASN A 106 26.66 8.83 29.90
C ASN A 106 28.16 8.83 29.56
N ALA A 107 28.54 8.44 28.33
CA ALA A 107 29.93 8.50 27.89
C ALA A 107 30.44 9.95 27.76
N ALA A 108 29.60 10.86 27.28
CA ALA A 108 29.94 12.28 27.21
C ALA A 108 30.15 12.87 28.62
N ASP A 109 29.24 12.59 29.56
CA ASP A 109 29.35 13.03 30.95
C ASP A 109 30.59 12.43 31.66
N ALA A 110 30.92 11.17 31.37
CA ALA A 110 32.12 10.50 31.88
C ALA A 110 33.41 11.20 31.42
N ALA A 111 33.45 11.63 30.16
CA ALA A 111 34.60 12.35 29.60
C ALA A 111 34.83 13.69 30.32
N GLU A 112 33.77 14.39 30.71
CA GLU A 112 33.85 15.64 31.48
C GLU A 112 34.30 15.43 32.93
N THR A 113 34.04 14.26 33.50
CA THR A 113 34.34 13.92 34.90
C THR A 113 35.63 13.11 35.09
N GLY A 114 36.35 12.79 34.01
CA GLY A 114 37.62 12.06 34.03
C GLY A 114 37.48 10.54 34.19
N LEU A 115 36.27 9.99 34.01
CA LEU A 115 36.02 8.56 33.88
C LEU A 115 36.25 8.11 32.43
N ASP A 116 36.53 6.82 32.21
CA ASP A 116 36.70 6.27 30.86
C ASP A 116 35.36 6.20 30.11
N PRO A 117 35.14 7.04 29.07
CA PRO A 117 33.90 7.06 28.30
C PRO A 117 33.61 5.74 27.59
N GLY A 118 34.66 4.97 27.27
CA GLY A 118 34.56 3.72 26.53
C GLY A 118 33.71 2.69 27.26
N THR A 119 33.67 2.74 28.60
CA THR A 119 32.93 1.77 29.42
C THR A 119 31.43 1.73 29.12
N PHE A 120 30.81 2.86 28.75
CA PHE A 120 29.37 2.93 28.50
C PHE A 120 28.98 2.47 27.08
N ILE A 121 29.85 2.70 26.09
CA ILE A 121 29.56 2.42 24.68
C ILE A 121 30.12 1.07 24.19
N GLN A 122 31.05 0.47 24.94
CA GLN A 122 31.60 -0.85 24.64
C GLN A 122 30.54 -1.96 24.67
N GLU A 123 29.57 -1.89 25.58
CA GLU A 123 28.45 -2.85 25.61
C GLU A 123 27.61 -2.80 24.32
N TYR A 124 27.61 -1.65 23.63
CA TYR A 124 26.97 -1.47 22.34
C TYR A 124 27.89 -1.80 21.15
N GLY A 125 29.14 -2.19 21.41
CA GLY A 125 30.11 -2.59 20.39
C GLY A 125 30.91 -1.42 19.78
N PHE A 126 30.98 -0.28 20.46
CA PHE A 126 31.73 0.89 20.00
C PHE A 126 32.94 1.17 20.90
N GLU A 127 34.08 1.45 20.28
CA GLU A 127 35.33 1.80 20.97
C GLU A 127 35.47 3.31 21.19
N ASP A 128 34.83 4.11 20.32
CA ASP A 128 34.91 5.57 20.34
C ASP A 128 33.54 6.24 20.15
N ILE A 129 33.40 7.43 20.73
CA ILE A 129 32.15 8.18 20.75
C ILE A 129 31.77 8.73 19.36
N GLU A 130 32.73 9.01 18.49
CA GLU A 130 32.47 9.55 17.15
C GLU A 130 31.76 8.51 16.26
N ASN A 131 32.23 7.27 16.28
CA ASN A 131 31.60 6.15 15.59
C ASN A 131 30.25 5.78 16.20
N ALA A 132 30.10 5.91 17.52
CA ALA A 132 28.83 5.72 18.20
C ALA A 132 27.78 6.75 17.71
N LEU A 133 28.13 8.05 17.72
CA LEU A 133 27.28 9.14 17.22
C LEU A 133 26.95 9.00 15.72
N ALA A 134 27.92 8.59 14.90
CA ALA A 134 27.68 8.35 13.47
C ALA A 134 26.68 7.20 13.25
N SER A 135 26.75 6.16 14.08
CA SER A 135 25.86 5.01 14.02
C SER A 135 24.47 5.32 14.58
N GLU A 136 24.39 6.11 15.64
CA GLU A 136 23.15 6.64 16.20
C GLU A 136 22.36 7.41 15.14
N ARG A 137 23.01 8.36 14.43
CA ARG A 137 22.36 9.12 13.34
C ARG A 137 21.82 8.22 12.23
N ARG A 138 22.55 7.16 11.86
CA ARG A 138 22.07 6.19 10.86
C ARG A 138 20.85 5.41 11.36
N LEU A 139 20.84 5.03 12.63
CA LEU A 139 19.73 4.32 13.25
C LEU A 139 18.49 5.22 13.35
N ILE A 140 18.65 6.49 13.74
CA ILE A 140 17.58 7.51 13.74
C ILE A 140 16.94 7.61 12.35
N LEU A 141 17.73 7.88 11.32
CA LEU A 141 17.22 8.01 9.95
C LEU A 141 16.50 6.74 9.47
N THR A 142 17.02 5.57 9.83
CA THR A 142 16.40 4.28 9.48
C THR A 142 15.04 4.12 10.16
N ILE A 143 14.95 4.48 11.45
CA ILE A 143 13.72 4.42 12.23
C ILE A 143 12.68 5.41 11.69
N GLU A 144 13.05 6.66 11.45
CA GLU A 144 12.17 7.68 10.88
C GLU A 144 11.56 7.23 9.55
N VAL A 145 12.37 6.58 8.72
CA VAL A 145 11.92 5.99 7.46
C VAL A 145 10.84 4.94 7.70
N TYR A 146 10.97 4.05 8.70
CA TYR A 146 9.93 3.08 9.04
C TYR A 146 8.71 3.70 9.73
N GLU A 147 8.87 4.79 10.49
CA GLU A 147 7.74 5.52 11.08
C GLU A 147 6.85 6.16 10.02
N ASN A 148 7.45 6.78 9.01
CA ASN A 148 6.70 7.33 7.89
C ASN A 148 5.92 6.23 7.14
N MET A 149 6.51 5.03 7.00
CA MET A 149 5.85 3.90 6.35
C MET A 149 4.65 3.37 7.12
N ILE A 150 4.61 3.49 8.46
CA ILE A 150 3.44 3.08 9.23
C ILE A 150 2.22 3.87 8.74
N THR A 151 2.35 5.19 8.59
CA THR A 151 1.28 6.04 8.08
C THR A 151 0.87 5.65 6.66
N GLU A 152 1.84 5.52 5.75
CA GLU A 152 1.60 5.17 4.34
C GLU A 152 0.84 3.85 4.19
N PHE A 153 1.23 2.81 4.94
CA PHE A 153 0.60 1.49 4.88
C PHE A 153 -0.73 1.44 5.65
N LEU A 154 -0.93 2.28 6.67
CA LEU A 154 -2.25 2.46 7.29
C LEU A 154 -3.24 3.05 6.30
N GLU A 155 -2.87 4.15 5.63
CA GLU A 155 -3.71 4.81 4.62
C GLU A 155 -4.04 3.87 3.46
N SER A 156 -3.02 3.20 2.93
CA SER A 156 -3.17 2.17 1.90
C SER A 156 -4.10 1.05 2.35
N GLY A 157 -4.00 0.64 3.62
CA GLY A 157 -4.87 -0.34 4.23
C GLY A 157 -6.34 0.09 4.26
N VAL A 158 -6.62 1.35 4.63
CA VAL A 158 -7.97 1.92 4.63
C VAL A 158 -8.54 1.99 3.23
N LEU A 159 -7.75 2.39 2.23
CA LEU A 159 -8.18 2.39 0.84
C LEU A 159 -8.49 0.98 0.36
N MET A 160 -7.61 0.02 0.67
CA MET A 160 -7.79 -1.37 0.28
C MET A 160 -9.06 -1.99 0.88
N ASP A 161 -9.42 -1.63 2.12
CA ASP A 161 -10.64 -2.13 2.77
C ASP A 161 -11.92 -1.74 2.04
N ARG A 162 -11.90 -0.67 1.24
CA ARG A 162 -13.04 -0.20 0.45
C ARG A 162 -13.32 -1.05 -0.78
N PHE A 163 -12.33 -1.79 -1.29
CA PHE A 163 -12.55 -2.63 -2.47
C PHE A 163 -13.47 -3.80 -2.15
N PRO A 164 -14.41 -4.19 -3.03
CA PRO A 164 -15.12 -5.45 -2.91
C PRO A 164 -14.15 -6.63 -2.79
N SER A 165 -14.52 -7.63 -1.99
CA SER A 165 -13.73 -8.83 -1.77
C SER A 165 -14.63 -10.04 -1.57
N ALA A 166 -14.12 -11.23 -1.88
CA ALA A 166 -14.83 -12.46 -1.58
C ALA A 166 -15.13 -12.58 -0.07
N GLY A 167 -16.39 -12.86 0.27
CA GLY A 167 -16.83 -13.15 1.64
C GLY A 167 -17.08 -11.96 2.58
N TYR A 168 -16.87 -10.69 2.18
CA TYR A 168 -17.15 -9.54 3.06
C TYR A 168 -17.20 -8.18 2.34
N PRO A 169 -18.16 -7.26 2.64
CA PRO A 169 -19.44 -7.45 3.32
C PRO A 169 -20.62 -7.28 2.34
N THR A 170 -21.28 -8.35 1.87
CA THR A 170 -22.67 -8.34 1.35
C THR A 170 -23.16 -9.72 0.88
N LEU A 171 -24.48 -9.78 0.61
CA LEU A 171 -25.40 -10.93 0.54
C LEU A 171 -25.21 -11.90 -0.65
N SER A 172 -24.46 -11.55 -1.70
CA SER A 172 -24.22 -12.43 -2.86
C SER A 172 -22.89 -12.13 -3.58
N GLU A 173 -22.27 -13.17 -4.14
CA GLU A 173 -21.02 -13.05 -4.91
C GLU A 173 -21.21 -12.25 -6.19
N GLU A 174 -22.36 -12.40 -6.85
CA GLU A 174 -22.72 -11.64 -8.05
C GLU A 174 -22.73 -10.12 -7.81
N HIS A 175 -23.22 -9.69 -6.65
CA HIS A 175 -23.19 -8.27 -6.27
C HIS A 175 -21.74 -7.75 -6.16
N ASN A 176 -20.84 -8.54 -5.55
CA ASN A 176 -19.44 -8.18 -5.41
C ASN A 176 -18.73 -8.12 -6.76
N VAL A 177 -19.06 -9.01 -7.69
CA VAL A 177 -18.52 -8.99 -9.06
C VAL A 177 -18.90 -7.69 -9.76
N ARG A 178 -20.19 -7.32 -9.73
CA ARG A 178 -20.67 -6.07 -10.33
C ARG A 178 -20.05 -4.84 -9.68
N ALA A 179 -19.97 -4.82 -8.35
CA ALA A 179 -19.38 -3.71 -7.60
C ALA A 179 -17.87 -3.57 -7.90
N LEU A 180 -17.14 -4.68 -8.03
CA LEU A 180 -15.74 -4.65 -8.37
C LEU A 180 -15.53 -4.12 -9.79
N ALA A 181 -16.30 -4.62 -10.77
CA ALA A 181 -16.23 -4.14 -12.14
C ALA A 181 -16.52 -2.63 -12.21
N GLN A 182 -17.55 -2.15 -11.51
CA GLN A 182 -17.84 -0.71 -11.41
C GLN A 182 -16.66 0.08 -10.86
N GLN A 183 -15.97 -0.44 -9.84
CA GLN A 183 -14.87 0.26 -9.23
C GLN A 183 -13.59 0.24 -10.08
N ILE A 184 -13.31 -0.87 -10.78
CA ILE A 184 -12.19 -0.96 -11.71
C ILE A 184 -12.42 0.00 -12.88
N GLU A 185 -13.60 -0.02 -13.48
CA GLU A 185 -13.87 0.77 -14.69
C GLU A 185 -14.33 2.20 -14.39
N GLY A 186 -14.60 2.55 -13.12
CA GLY A 186 -15.25 3.82 -12.78
C GLY A 186 -16.66 3.93 -13.35
N ALA A 187 -17.33 2.79 -13.55
CA ALA A 187 -18.62 2.73 -14.18
C ALA A 187 -19.73 3.24 -13.26
N ARG A 188 -20.59 4.10 -13.80
CA ARG A 188 -21.83 4.58 -13.16
C ARG A 188 -23.00 3.99 -13.92
N LEU A 189 -23.69 3.06 -13.27
CA LEU A 189 -24.89 2.47 -13.83
C LEU A 189 -26.00 3.52 -13.93
N PRO A 190 -26.85 3.42 -14.97
CA PRO A 190 -28.04 4.23 -15.04
C PRO A 190 -28.92 3.96 -13.82
N GLY A 191 -29.65 4.99 -13.36
CA GLY A 191 -30.48 4.92 -12.16
C GLY A 191 -31.70 4.01 -12.33
N ALA A 192 -32.90 4.57 -12.18
CA ALA A 192 -34.14 3.79 -12.36
C ALA A 192 -34.43 3.43 -13.83
N ASN A 193 -33.71 4.01 -14.79
CA ASN A 193 -33.95 3.87 -16.22
C ASN A 193 -32.94 2.88 -16.83
N LEU A 194 -33.33 1.62 -16.97
CA LEU A 194 -32.46 0.54 -17.49
C LEU A 194 -32.07 0.70 -18.97
N GLU A 195 -32.61 1.70 -19.67
CA GLU A 195 -32.33 1.98 -21.08
C GLU A 195 -31.19 3.00 -21.30
N GLU A 196 -30.68 3.63 -20.23
CA GLU A 196 -29.60 4.61 -20.33
C GLU A 196 -28.21 3.94 -20.39
N ASP A 197 -27.30 4.47 -21.21
CA ASP A 197 -25.93 3.97 -21.32
C ASP A 197 -25.18 4.01 -19.97
N VAL A 198 -24.36 2.99 -19.73
CA VAL A 198 -23.41 2.94 -18.62
C VAL A 198 -22.27 3.92 -18.93
N LYS A 199 -22.05 4.86 -18.00
CA LYS A 199 -20.97 5.85 -18.10
C LYS A 199 -19.71 5.32 -17.47
N VAL A 200 -18.61 5.32 -18.20
CA VAL A 200 -17.33 4.75 -17.78
C VAL A 200 -16.24 5.83 -17.88
N ASP A 201 -15.43 5.95 -16.83
CA ASP A 201 -14.28 6.85 -16.81
C ASP A 201 -13.05 6.11 -17.37
N SER A 202 -12.60 6.54 -18.55
CA SER A 202 -11.44 5.97 -19.24
C SER A 202 -10.15 5.91 -18.42
N ASN A 203 -10.01 6.75 -17.37
CA ASN A 203 -8.83 6.74 -16.50
C ASN A 203 -8.97 5.82 -15.28
N SER A 204 -10.16 5.33 -14.97
CA SER A 204 -10.40 4.60 -13.72
C SER A 204 -9.66 3.26 -13.64
N ARG A 205 -9.65 2.47 -14.72
CA ARG A 205 -8.90 1.19 -14.76
C ARG A 205 -7.39 1.42 -14.59
N PRO A 206 -6.74 2.33 -15.33
CA PRO A 206 -5.35 2.71 -15.08
C PRO A 206 -5.07 3.14 -13.64
N ILE A 207 -5.94 3.94 -13.02
CA ILE A 207 -5.79 4.39 -11.62
C ILE A 207 -5.88 3.20 -10.66
N PHE A 208 -6.86 2.30 -10.86
CA PHE A 208 -7.03 1.11 -10.06
C PHE A 208 -5.79 0.20 -10.13
N VAL A 209 -5.29 -0.07 -11.33
CA VAL A 209 -4.06 -0.85 -11.55
C VAL A 209 -2.85 -0.14 -10.94
N GLY A 210 -2.74 1.18 -11.13
CA GLY A 210 -1.65 2.01 -10.61
C GLY A 210 -1.58 2.00 -9.08
N PHE A 211 -2.71 1.93 -8.37
CA PHE A 211 -2.74 1.76 -6.92
C PHE A 211 -2.01 0.47 -6.49
N TRP A 212 -2.36 -0.68 -7.09
CA TRP A 212 -1.74 -1.96 -6.72
C TRP A 212 -0.27 -2.03 -7.11
N GLN A 213 0.09 -1.47 -8.27
CA GLN A 213 1.48 -1.37 -8.72
C GLN A 213 2.31 -0.51 -7.77
N SER A 214 1.80 0.66 -7.37
CA SER A 214 2.45 1.53 -6.39
C SER A 214 2.69 0.80 -5.06
N LEU A 215 1.70 0.05 -4.56
CA LEU A 215 1.87 -0.77 -3.35
C LEU A 215 2.94 -1.84 -3.49
N LEU A 216 2.99 -2.53 -4.64
CA LEU A 216 3.99 -3.55 -4.92
C LEU A 216 5.40 -2.95 -4.94
N GLU A 217 5.59 -1.87 -5.68
CA GLU A 217 6.87 -1.19 -5.82
C GLU A 217 7.36 -0.67 -4.46
N GLU A 218 6.45 -0.05 -3.70
CA GLU A 218 6.78 0.49 -2.40
C GLU A 218 7.15 -0.62 -1.41
N ALA A 219 6.34 -1.68 -1.32
CA ALA A 219 6.66 -2.83 -0.50
C ALA A 219 8.03 -3.44 -0.87
N ASN A 220 8.33 -3.61 -2.17
CA ASN A 220 9.62 -4.16 -2.60
C ASN A 220 10.80 -3.25 -2.28
N ARG A 221 10.66 -1.93 -2.52
CA ARG A 221 11.69 -0.94 -2.20
C ARG A 221 12.04 -0.97 -0.72
N LYS A 222 11.03 -1.04 0.15
CA LYS A 222 11.21 -1.04 1.61
C LYS A 222 11.68 -2.38 2.15
N ARG A 223 11.28 -3.49 1.52
CA ARG A 223 11.86 -4.80 1.77
C ARG A 223 13.37 -4.81 1.53
N ILE A 224 13.85 -4.24 0.43
CA ILE A 224 15.29 -4.17 0.11
C ILE A 224 16.04 -3.39 1.20
N LEU A 225 15.48 -2.26 1.66
CA LEU A 225 16.05 -1.50 2.77
C LEU A 225 16.14 -2.34 4.05
N ALA A 226 15.08 -3.08 4.39
CA ALA A 226 15.08 -3.96 5.55
C ALA A 226 16.12 -5.09 5.44
N ILE A 227 16.28 -5.71 4.26
CA ILE A 227 17.30 -6.73 4.00
C ILE A 227 18.72 -6.16 4.23
N ALA A 228 19.00 -4.98 3.68
CA ALA A 228 20.28 -4.31 3.90
C ALA A 228 20.51 -4.00 5.40
N GLY A 229 19.45 -3.55 6.07
CA GLY A 229 19.44 -3.31 7.52
C GLY A 229 19.75 -4.56 8.33
N VAL A 230 19.18 -5.73 7.99
CA VAL A 230 19.47 -7.01 8.67
C VAL A 230 20.96 -7.33 8.60
N GLY A 231 21.58 -7.19 7.43
CA GLY A 231 23.01 -7.44 7.26
C GLY A 231 23.89 -6.54 8.12
N LEU A 232 23.56 -5.24 8.16
CA LEU A 232 24.26 -4.27 9.00
C LEU A 232 24.04 -4.51 10.49
N ALA A 233 22.81 -4.82 10.91
CA ALA A 233 22.47 -5.05 12.30
C ALA A 233 23.19 -6.27 12.88
N LYS A 234 23.29 -7.37 12.14
CA LYS A 234 24.08 -8.54 12.58
C LYS A 234 25.54 -8.21 12.85
N LYS A 235 26.10 -7.24 12.13
CA LYS A 235 27.50 -6.86 12.26
C LYS A 235 27.74 -5.83 13.37
N TYR A 236 26.80 -4.92 13.58
CA TYR A 236 27.03 -3.71 14.38
C TYR A 236 26.04 -3.48 15.53
N PHE A 237 24.85 -4.10 15.49
CA PHE A 237 23.75 -3.78 16.41
C PHE A 237 23.20 -4.98 17.17
N ASP A 238 23.61 -6.20 16.85
CA ASP A 238 23.31 -7.41 17.63
C ASP A 238 24.33 -7.60 18.76
N THR A 239 24.45 -6.58 19.62
CA THR A 239 25.35 -6.58 20.79
C THR A 239 24.54 -6.73 22.09
N ASP A 240 25.24 -6.98 23.20
CA ASP A 240 24.61 -7.15 24.51
C ASP A 240 23.86 -5.89 24.95
N GLY A 241 24.41 -4.69 24.71
CA GLY A 241 23.78 -3.41 25.05
C GLY A 241 22.45 -3.18 24.31
N PHE A 242 22.42 -3.41 22.99
CA PHE A 242 21.18 -3.32 22.21
C PHE A 242 20.16 -4.38 22.63
N THR A 243 20.61 -5.61 22.84
CA THR A 243 19.76 -6.73 23.25
C THR A 243 19.17 -6.50 24.64
N ALA A 244 19.96 -6.01 25.59
CA ALA A 244 19.53 -5.66 26.94
C ALA A 244 18.46 -4.56 26.91
N SER A 245 18.64 -3.54 26.06
CA SER A 245 17.70 -2.42 25.91
C SER A 245 16.28 -2.87 25.53
N ILE A 246 16.16 -3.94 24.74
CA ILE A 246 14.86 -4.46 24.27
C ILE A 246 14.46 -5.79 24.93
N LYS A 247 15.20 -6.23 25.95
CA LYS A 247 14.95 -7.52 26.63
C LYS A 247 13.55 -7.61 27.25
N HIS A 248 13.04 -6.53 27.81
CA HIS A 248 11.67 -6.50 28.39
C HIS A 248 10.57 -6.59 27.33
N ARG A 249 10.92 -6.37 26.06
CA ARG A 249 10.06 -6.58 24.89
C ARG A 249 10.37 -7.90 24.19
N SER A 250 11.31 -8.68 24.74
CA SER A 250 11.66 -10.03 24.31
C SER A 250 10.89 -11.06 25.13
N GLY A 251 10.86 -12.30 24.65
CA GLY A 251 10.18 -13.40 25.31
C GLY A 251 8.66 -13.40 25.11
N THR A 252 8.11 -14.60 25.12
CA THR A 252 6.66 -14.88 25.06
C THR A 252 6.30 -15.73 26.27
N PRO A 253 5.02 -15.79 26.69
CA PRO A 253 4.59 -16.78 27.67
C PRO A 253 5.00 -18.22 27.30
N GLN A 254 5.08 -18.54 26.02
CA GLN A 254 5.38 -19.85 25.44
C GLN A 254 6.87 -20.06 25.10
N ASN A 255 7.61 -19.00 24.79
CA ASN A 255 9.06 -19.03 24.66
C ASN A 255 9.69 -17.89 25.47
N PRO A 256 9.75 -18.03 26.80
CA PRO A 256 10.30 -17.01 27.68
C PRO A 256 11.80 -16.78 27.48
N SER A 257 12.49 -17.77 26.87
CA SER A 257 13.91 -17.69 26.53
C SER A 257 14.22 -16.99 25.21
N PHE A 258 13.21 -16.61 24.42
CA PHE A 258 13.45 -15.93 23.14
C PHE A 258 14.05 -14.54 23.37
N VAL A 259 15.26 -14.34 22.88
CA VAL A 259 15.96 -13.06 22.92
C VAL A 259 15.77 -12.36 21.58
N LEU A 260 15.15 -11.18 21.61
CA LEU A 260 14.93 -10.36 20.42
C LEU A 260 16.18 -9.52 20.16
N THR A 261 16.72 -9.61 18.95
CA THR A 261 17.86 -8.78 18.50
C THR A 261 17.40 -7.71 17.50
N VAL A 262 18.26 -6.74 17.21
CA VAL A 262 17.99 -5.69 16.20
C VAL A 262 17.83 -6.31 14.81
N SER A 263 18.66 -7.29 14.46
CA SER A 263 18.50 -7.99 13.18
C SER A 263 17.21 -8.81 13.10
N ALA A 264 16.75 -9.40 14.21
CA ALA A 264 15.48 -10.10 14.26
C ALA A 264 14.28 -9.15 14.06
N LEU A 265 14.34 -7.94 14.64
CA LEU A 265 13.35 -6.88 14.40
C LEU A 265 13.29 -6.48 12.93
N LEU A 266 14.46 -6.22 12.31
CA LEU A 266 14.53 -5.85 10.89
C LEU A 266 14.06 -6.99 9.98
N LYS A 267 14.29 -8.25 10.36
CA LYS A 267 13.75 -9.41 9.64
C LYS A 267 12.23 -9.52 9.72
N ARG A 268 11.61 -9.10 10.84
CA ARG A 268 10.15 -9.00 10.94
C ARG A 268 9.60 -7.89 10.05
N ILE A 269 10.28 -6.74 10.01
CA ILE A 269 9.95 -5.63 9.11
C ILE A 269 10.09 -6.06 7.64
N GLU A 270 11.14 -6.81 7.29
CA GLU A 270 11.29 -7.41 5.96
C GLU A 270 10.10 -8.33 5.63
N ALA A 271 9.73 -9.23 6.54
CA ALA A 271 8.63 -10.17 6.35
C ALA A 271 7.28 -9.44 6.16
N PHE A 272 7.07 -8.34 6.88
CA PHE A 272 5.92 -7.45 6.69
C PHE A 272 5.85 -6.95 5.24
N PHE A 273 6.94 -6.37 4.72
CA PHE A 273 6.95 -5.85 3.35
C PHE A 273 6.84 -6.95 2.30
N ALA A 274 7.47 -8.11 2.53
CA ALA A 274 7.34 -9.27 1.63
C ALA A 274 5.89 -9.78 1.56
N CYS A 275 5.16 -9.75 2.68
CA CYS A 275 3.75 -10.14 2.74
C CYS A 275 2.88 -9.20 1.90
N TRP A 276 3.03 -7.88 2.08
CA TRP A 276 2.31 -6.88 1.27
C TRP A 276 2.66 -6.97 -0.21
N GLY A 277 3.95 -7.02 -0.55
CA GLY A 277 4.40 -7.09 -1.94
C GLY A 277 3.89 -8.33 -2.68
N ARG A 278 3.97 -9.52 -2.05
CA ARG A 278 3.44 -10.75 -2.66
C ARG A 278 1.94 -10.68 -2.89
N ALA A 279 1.19 -10.12 -1.95
CA ALA A 279 -0.25 -10.04 -2.06
C ALA A 279 -0.67 -9.04 -3.16
N SER A 280 -0.03 -7.86 -3.24
CA SER A 280 -0.24 -6.90 -4.35
C SER A 280 0.07 -7.53 -5.71
N GLN A 281 1.17 -8.28 -5.82
CA GLN A 281 1.54 -8.96 -7.06
C GLN A 281 0.47 -9.96 -7.53
N ARG A 282 -0.17 -10.68 -6.61
CA ARG A 282 -1.25 -11.62 -6.96
C ARG A 282 -2.49 -10.90 -7.49
N VAL A 283 -2.85 -9.76 -6.89
CA VAL A 283 -3.96 -8.94 -7.39
C VAL A 283 -3.65 -8.41 -8.80
N ILE A 284 -2.44 -7.91 -9.04
CA ILE A 284 -1.98 -7.47 -10.37
C ILE A 284 -2.05 -8.62 -11.38
N GLY A 285 -1.54 -9.80 -11.04
CA GLY A 285 -1.60 -10.96 -11.92
C GLY A 285 -3.03 -11.47 -12.18
N ALA A 286 -3.99 -11.17 -11.31
CA ALA A 286 -5.40 -11.42 -11.57
C ALA A 286 -6.02 -10.35 -12.49
N LEU A 287 -5.63 -9.08 -12.34
CA LEU A 287 -6.05 -7.97 -13.19
C LEU A 287 -5.61 -8.13 -14.66
N GLU A 288 -4.44 -8.74 -14.90
CA GLU A 288 -3.96 -9.06 -16.26
C GLU A 288 -4.88 -10.02 -17.04
N GLN A 289 -5.82 -10.68 -16.37
CA GLN A 289 -6.79 -11.60 -16.98
C GLN A 289 -8.09 -10.91 -17.37
N LEU A 290 -8.27 -9.65 -16.99
CA LEU A 290 -9.45 -8.86 -17.30
C LEU A 290 -9.39 -8.39 -18.75
N GLY A 291 -10.42 -8.71 -19.52
CA GLY A 291 -10.57 -8.31 -20.91
C GLY A 291 -10.79 -6.81 -21.09
N ASP A 292 -10.71 -6.38 -22.35
CA ASP A 292 -10.93 -4.99 -22.72
C ASP A 292 -12.39 -4.58 -22.52
N LEU A 293 -12.60 -3.30 -22.28
CA LEU A 293 -13.95 -2.72 -22.29
C LEU A 293 -14.55 -2.84 -23.71
N PRO A 294 -15.88 -3.03 -23.82
CA PRO A 294 -16.59 -2.97 -25.10
C PRO A 294 -16.34 -1.66 -25.84
N GLU A 295 -16.55 -1.69 -27.17
CA GLU A 295 -16.52 -0.47 -27.97
C GLU A 295 -17.58 0.53 -27.46
N PRO A 296 -17.19 1.79 -27.18
CA PRO A 296 -18.14 2.81 -26.77
C PRO A 296 -19.20 3.04 -27.85
N VAL A 297 -20.41 3.41 -27.43
CA VAL A 297 -21.49 3.85 -28.32
C VAL A 297 -21.04 5.15 -29.01
N SER A 298 -20.46 5.04 -30.21
CA SER A 298 -20.17 6.21 -31.04
C SER A 298 -21.50 6.83 -31.46
N ASN A 299 -21.71 8.13 -31.21
CA ASN A 299 -22.90 8.92 -31.55
C ASN A 299 -23.86 8.23 -32.56
N HIS A 300 -24.91 7.61 -32.02
CA HIS A 300 -26.13 7.11 -32.67
C HIS A 300 -26.07 7.00 -34.21
N ARG A 301 -25.66 5.84 -34.73
CA ARG A 301 -26.02 5.48 -36.12
C ARG A 301 -27.45 4.94 -36.11
N TRP A 302 -28.42 5.78 -36.43
CA TRP A 302 -29.77 5.30 -36.76
C TRP A 302 -29.72 4.53 -38.08
N MET A 303 -29.97 3.22 -38.02
CA MET A 303 -30.34 2.45 -39.21
C MET A 303 -31.82 2.66 -39.49
N VAL A 304 -32.15 3.54 -40.44
CA VAL A 304 -33.52 3.61 -40.96
C VAL A 304 -33.68 2.48 -41.98
N LYS A 305 -34.46 1.44 -41.64
CA LYS A 305 -34.96 0.48 -42.62
C LYS A 305 -36.16 1.10 -43.33
N GLN A 306 -35.97 1.56 -44.56
CA GLN A 306 -37.06 1.86 -45.48
C GLN A 306 -37.06 0.79 -46.59
N ASP A 307 -38.15 0.03 -46.68
CA ASP A 307 -38.47 -0.90 -47.78
C ASP A 307 -37.34 -1.87 -48.21
N GLY A 308 -36.69 -2.52 -47.24
CA GLY A 308 -35.85 -3.70 -47.51
C GLY A 308 -34.49 -3.45 -48.16
N LYS A 309 -34.00 -2.21 -48.20
CA LYS A 309 -32.61 -1.91 -48.59
C LYS A 309 -31.87 -1.13 -47.50
N GLU A 310 -30.72 -1.63 -47.08
CA GLU A 310 -29.78 -0.91 -46.21
C GLU A 310 -29.18 0.28 -46.97
N ILE A 311 -29.35 1.48 -46.44
CA ILE A 311 -28.63 2.67 -46.88
C ILE A 311 -27.72 3.11 -45.73
N LYS A 312 -26.41 3.19 -45.98
CA LYS A 312 -25.44 3.75 -45.04
C LYS A 312 -25.77 5.23 -44.80
N GLY A 313 -26.22 5.55 -43.58
CA GLY A 313 -26.69 6.87 -43.18
C GLY A 313 -25.58 7.92 -43.02
N VAL A 314 -25.97 9.17 -43.28
CA VAL A 314 -25.17 10.40 -43.29
C VAL A 314 -24.88 10.91 -41.87
N VAL A 315 -23.69 11.47 -41.66
CA VAL A 315 -23.25 12.16 -40.44
C VAL A 315 -23.91 13.54 -40.37
N TRP A 316 -24.71 13.81 -39.34
CA TRP A 316 -25.01 15.20 -38.97
C TRP A 316 -23.89 15.70 -38.04
N ARG A 317 -23.22 16.78 -38.42
CA ARG A 317 -22.40 17.55 -37.48
C ARG A 317 -23.37 18.35 -36.62
N GLU A 318 -23.45 18.04 -35.33
CA GLU A 318 -23.96 18.98 -34.34
C GLU A 318 -22.93 20.10 -34.23
N ASP A 319 -23.16 21.19 -34.97
CA ASP A 319 -22.64 22.53 -34.72
C ASP A 319 -23.25 23.45 -35.78
N GLU A 320 -24.50 23.85 -35.60
CA GLU A 320 -25.02 25.07 -36.21
C GLU A 320 -26.17 25.59 -35.34
N ASP A 321 -25.82 26.56 -34.51
CA ASP A 321 -26.72 27.35 -33.67
C ASP A 321 -27.94 27.84 -34.47
N ARG A 322 -29.14 27.54 -33.97
CA ARG A 322 -30.36 28.20 -34.43
C ARG A 322 -30.34 29.66 -33.99
N VAL A 323 -29.86 30.55 -34.85
CA VAL A 323 -30.20 31.98 -34.76
C VAL A 323 -31.68 32.12 -35.12
N VAL A 324 -32.48 32.38 -34.08
CA VAL A 324 -33.88 32.78 -34.21
C VAL A 324 -33.97 34.10 -34.97
N LYS A 325 -34.80 34.14 -36.02
CA LYS A 325 -35.45 35.34 -36.53
C LYS A 325 -36.95 35.10 -36.57
#